data_AF-A0A919SZU6-F1
#
_entry.id   AF-A0A919SZU6-F1
#
_cell.length_a   1.000
_cell.length_b   1.000
_cell.length_c   1.000
_cell.angle_alpha   90.00
_cell.angle_beta   90.00
_cell.angle_gamma   90.00
#
_symmetry.space_group_name_H-M   'P 1'
#
loop_
_entity.id
_entity.type
_entity.pdbx_description
1 polymer ?
#
loop_
_entity_poly.entity_id
_entity_poly.type
_entity_poly.pdbx_seq_one_letter_code
_entity_poly.pdbx_strand_id
1 'polypeptide(L)'
;MAGFTAMANLIRHAMNHNELQRAVLSGAAHGTQNPWRRVIVRKVALQDAVQTQVTWHTETTAVTRNYPASGAVADELADVPFRDSHVDLRSATIEACVTKRGKLLVSQRNATNVQPLSHDRVRDRPIPEDAPFLEALGVSHDGIVKPTAQRKYRQINEFVRILDAALKGRPGSAGTLRVLDLGCVNAYLTFATVHYLWQNGVRCTVTGVD
;
A
#
# COMPACT_ATOMS: atom_id res chain seq x y z
N MET A 1 35.21 9.57 -0.93
CA MET A 1 34.84 8.89 -2.20
C MET A 1 34.64 7.37 -2.06
N ALA A 2 35.50 6.62 -1.35
CA ALA A 2 35.39 5.15 -1.26
C ALA A 2 34.02 4.59 -0.82
N GLY A 3 33.35 5.17 0.18
CA GLY A 3 32.03 4.69 0.62
C GLY A 3 30.89 4.95 -0.36
N PHE A 4 31.00 5.98 -1.21
CA PHE A 4 30.03 6.23 -2.27
C PHE A 4 30.16 5.17 -3.37
N THR A 5 31.40 4.88 -3.82
CA THR A 5 31.66 3.80 -4.77
C THR A 5 31.20 2.44 -4.23
N ALA A 6 31.39 2.18 -2.93
CA ALA A 6 30.90 0.96 -2.30
C ALA A 6 29.36 0.88 -2.27
N MET A 7 28.67 2.00 -2.00
CA MET A 7 27.21 2.07 -2.08
C MET A 7 26.71 1.84 -3.51
N ALA A 8 27.34 2.48 -4.49
CA ALA A 8 27.03 2.30 -5.92
C ALA A 8 27.14 0.83 -6.34
N ASN A 9 28.21 0.15 -5.93
CA ASN A 9 28.39 -1.28 -6.21
C ASN A 9 27.34 -2.15 -5.51
N LEU A 10 26.96 -1.82 -4.26
CA LEU A 10 25.87 -2.50 -3.55
C LEU A 10 24.55 -2.35 -4.30
N ILE A 11 24.23 -1.14 -4.77
CA ILE A 11 23.02 -0.86 -5.56
C ILE A 11 23.04 -1.70 -6.85
N ARG A 12 24.13 -1.68 -7.62
CA ARG A 12 24.25 -2.50 -8.84
C ARG A 12 24.05 -3.99 -8.56
N HIS A 13 24.69 -4.51 -7.51
CA HIS A 13 24.58 -5.92 -7.15
C HIS A 13 23.13 -6.27 -6.76
N ALA A 14 22.51 -5.46 -5.90
CA ALA A 14 21.12 -5.66 -5.48
C ALA A 14 20.12 -5.57 -6.64
N MET A 15 20.31 -4.63 -7.56
CA MET A 15 19.41 -4.44 -8.71
C MET A 15 19.50 -5.57 -9.75
N ASN A 16 20.67 -6.22 -9.85
CA ASN A 16 20.85 -7.39 -10.72
C ASN A 16 20.53 -8.72 -10.01
N HIS A 17 20.16 -8.69 -8.73
CA HIS A 17 19.85 -9.89 -7.96
C HIS A 17 18.41 -10.36 -8.21
N ASN A 18 18.23 -11.62 -8.62
CA ASN A 18 16.91 -12.17 -8.94
C ASN A 18 15.93 -12.17 -7.76
N GLU A 19 16.44 -12.20 -6.53
CA GLU A 19 15.58 -12.18 -5.33
C GLU A 19 15.05 -10.79 -4.97
N LEU A 20 15.47 -9.70 -5.65
CA LEU A 20 15.01 -8.36 -5.33
C LEU A 20 13.47 -8.28 -5.31
N GLN A 21 12.94 -7.81 -4.19
CA GLN A 21 11.53 -7.50 -4.00
C GLN A 21 11.31 -5.99 -4.02
N ARG A 22 12.14 -5.26 -3.27
CA ARG A 22 12.06 -3.80 -3.14
C ARG A 22 13.44 -3.21 -2.81
N ALA A 23 13.72 -2.02 -3.31
CA ALA A 23 14.79 -1.19 -2.79
C ALA A 23 14.28 0.23 -2.52
N VAL A 24 14.79 0.83 -1.45
CA VAL A 24 14.54 2.21 -1.08
C VAL A 24 15.87 2.91 -0.92
N LEU A 25 16.11 3.90 -1.76
CA LEU A 25 17.35 4.69 -1.79
C LEU A 25 17.01 6.11 -1.34
N SER A 26 17.77 6.71 -0.42
CA SER A 26 17.44 8.04 0.10
C SER A 26 18.64 8.78 0.69
N GLY A 27 18.44 10.08 0.93
CA GLY A 27 19.42 10.98 1.52
C GLY A 27 20.59 11.30 0.59
N ALA A 28 21.33 12.36 0.89
CA ALA A 28 22.55 12.73 0.18
C ALA A 28 23.77 12.32 1.00
N ALA A 29 24.76 11.69 0.36
CA ALA A 29 26.05 11.46 0.98
C ALA A 29 26.67 12.81 1.42
N HIS A 30 27.46 12.79 2.49
CA HIS A 30 27.97 14.02 3.08
C HIS A 30 28.81 14.83 2.06
N GLY A 31 28.49 16.12 1.91
CA GLY A 31 29.16 17.02 0.97
C GLY A 31 28.72 16.84 -0.49
N THR A 32 27.67 16.08 -0.77
CA THR A 32 27.11 15.88 -2.11
C THR A 32 25.69 16.42 -2.22
N GLN A 33 25.20 16.58 -3.45
CA GLN A 33 23.81 16.90 -3.71
C GLN A 33 23.10 15.68 -4.29
N ASN A 34 21.93 15.36 -3.74
CA ASN A 34 21.03 14.36 -4.28
C ASN A 34 19.72 15.06 -4.68
N PRO A 35 19.32 15.03 -5.97
CA PRO A 35 18.08 15.66 -6.40
C PRO A 35 16.82 14.93 -5.90
N TRP A 36 16.97 13.71 -5.38
CA TRP A 36 15.86 12.88 -4.93
C TRP A 36 15.82 12.80 -3.40
N ARG A 37 14.64 13.06 -2.84
CA ARG A 37 14.36 12.77 -1.44
C ARG A 37 14.42 11.25 -1.20
N ARG A 38 13.83 10.48 -2.12
CA ARG A 38 13.79 9.02 -2.08
C ARG A 38 13.50 8.45 -3.46
N VAL A 39 14.10 7.31 -3.77
CA VAL A 39 13.71 6.47 -4.91
C VAL A 39 13.27 5.12 -4.39
N ILE A 40 12.13 4.63 -4.88
CA ILE A 40 11.60 3.30 -4.55
C ILE A 40 11.60 2.45 -5.81
N VAL A 41 12.23 1.30 -5.75
CA VAL A 41 12.24 0.28 -6.81
C VAL A 41 11.44 -0.92 -6.30
N ARG A 42 10.49 -1.44 -7.09
CA ARG A 42 9.74 -2.66 -6.74
C ARG A 42 9.33 -3.44 -7.98
N LYS A 43 9.14 -4.75 -7.84
CA LYS A 43 8.51 -5.56 -8.89
C LYS A 43 7.00 -5.34 -8.90
N VAL A 44 6.41 -5.25 -10.09
CA VAL A 44 4.96 -5.13 -10.32
C VAL A 44 4.54 -6.05 -11.45
N ALA A 45 3.42 -6.74 -11.29
CA ALA A 45 2.75 -7.47 -12.35
C ALA A 45 1.85 -6.48 -13.11
N LEU A 46 2.12 -6.34 -14.41
CA LEU A 46 1.26 -5.65 -15.37
C LEU A 46 0.61 -6.71 -16.28
N GLN A 47 -0.42 -6.33 -17.05
CA GLN A 47 -1.23 -7.27 -17.87
C GLN A 47 -0.38 -8.26 -18.69
N ASP A 48 0.75 -7.82 -19.24
CA ASP A 48 1.55 -8.62 -20.18
C ASP A 48 2.86 -9.19 -19.60
N ALA A 49 3.35 -8.64 -18.46
CA ALA A 49 4.63 -9.07 -17.87
C ALA A 49 4.83 -8.55 -16.44
N VAL A 50 5.71 -9.23 -15.69
CA VAL A 50 6.31 -8.65 -14.48
C VAL A 50 7.36 -7.63 -14.90
N GLN A 51 7.18 -6.39 -14.48
CA GLN A 51 8.10 -5.28 -14.70
C GLN A 51 8.67 -4.77 -13.38
N THR A 52 9.70 -3.93 -13.48
CA THR A 52 10.23 -3.17 -12.36
C THR A 52 9.69 -1.75 -12.42
N GLN A 53 8.92 -1.35 -11.40
CA GLN A 53 8.48 0.01 -11.24
C GLN A 53 9.48 0.79 -10.37
N VAL A 54 9.86 1.96 -10.85
CA VAL A 54 10.71 2.91 -10.14
C VAL A 54 9.92 4.19 -9.91
N THR A 55 9.90 4.66 -8.67
CA THR A 55 9.26 5.92 -8.28
C THR A 55 10.29 6.84 -7.67
N TRP A 56 10.57 7.96 -8.34
CA TRP A 56 11.46 9.00 -7.86
C TRP A 56 10.65 10.09 -7.17
N HIS A 57 10.97 10.38 -5.92
CA HIS A 57 10.34 11.42 -5.13
C HIS A 57 11.28 12.61 -5.00
N THR A 58 10.82 13.78 -5.41
CA THR A 58 11.39 15.08 -5.00
C THR A 58 10.74 15.52 -3.68
N GLU A 59 10.96 16.77 -3.26
CA GLU A 59 10.25 17.33 -2.11
C GLU A 59 8.74 17.47 -2.33
N THR A 60 8.34 17.82 -3.57
CA THR A 60 6.97 18.22 -3.90
C THR A 60 6.26 17.27 -4.87
N THR A 61 7.00 16.45 -5.62
CA THR A 61 6.45 15.61 -6.70
C THR A 61 6.99 14.19 -6.66
N ALA A 62 6.27 13.28 -7.33
CA ALA A 62 6.74 11.93 -7.60
C ALA A 62 6.57 11.61 -9.08
N VAL A 63 7.58 11.00 -9.68
CA VAL A 63 7.56 10.48 -11.06
C VAL A 63 7.69 8.97 -11.00
N THR A 64 6.86 8.26 -11.77
CA THR A 64 6.87 6.79 -11.82
C THR A 64 7.14 6.33 -13.24
N ARG A 65 8.05 5.36 -13.41
CA ARG A 65 8.30 4.67 -14.68
C ARG A 65 8.44 3.18 -14.46
N ASN A 66 8.07 2.40 -15.47
CA ASN A 66 8.24 0.95 -15.45
C ASN A 66 9.34 0.54 -16.43
N TYR A 67 10.11 -0.48 -16.06
CA TYR A 67 11.24 -1.02 -16.80
C TYR A 67 11.09 -2.54 -16.93
N PRO A 68 11.64 -3.17 -17.98
CA PRO A 68 11.61 -4.63 -18.12
C PRO A 68 12.26 -5.37 -16.94
N ALA A 69 13.35 -4.83 -16.38
CA ALA A 69 14.06 -5.40 -15.25
C ALA A 69 14.74 -4.32 -14.41
N SER A 70 15.02 -4.62 -13.14
CA SER A 70 15.72 -3.71 -12.21
C SER A 70 17.16 -3.44 -12.64
N GLY A 71 17.80 -4.39 -13.34
CA GLY A 71 19.12 -4.19 -13.93
C GLY A 71 19.17 -3.03 -14.93
N ALA A 72 18.06 -2.72 -15.63
CA ALA A 72 18.02 -1.67 -16.64
C ALA A 72 18.19 -0.24 -16.09
N VAL A 73 18.01 -0.05 -14.79
CA VAL A 73 18.12 1.25 -14.10
C VAL A 73 19.25 1.24 -13.06
N ALA A 74 20.01 0.16 -12.96
CA ALA A 74 20.99 -0.05 -11.90
C ALA A 74 22.11 1.00 -11.92
N ASP A 75 22.64 1.31 -13.10
CA ASP A 75 23.72 2.29 -13.26
C ASP A 75 23.23 3.72 -13.00
N GLU A 76 22.05 4.08 -13.53
CA GLU A 76 21.43 5.39 -13.27
C GLU A 76 21.26 5.65 -11.76
N LEU A 77 20.79 4.65 -11.01
CA LEU A 77 20.62 4.77 -9.56
C LEU A 77 21.93 4.73 -8.79
N ALA A 78 22.93 3.99 -9.30
CA ALA A 78 24.24 3.88 -8.68
C ALA A 78 25.07 5.18 -8.80
N ASP A 79 24.80 5.99 -9.83
CA ASP A 79 25.46 7.28 -10.04
C ASP A 79 24.92 8.39 -9.13
N VAL A 80 23.76 8.17 -8.49
CA VAL A 80 23.18 9.13 -7.53
C VAL A 80 23.81 8.93 -6.14
N PRO A 81 24.27 10.01 -5.46
CA PRO A 81 24.95 9.92 -4.18
C PRO A 81 24.00 9.69 -3.00
N PHE A 82 23.35 8.53 -2.98
CA PHE A 82 22.50 8.11 -1.87
C PHE A 82 23.30 7.88 -0.60
N ARG A 83 22.79 8.41 0.52
CA ARG A 83 23.36 8.14 1.85
C ARG A 83 22.90 6.77 2.35
N ASP A 84 21.63 6.47 2.19
CA ASP A 84 20.95 5.33 2.79
C ASP A 84 20.36 4.43 1.71
N SER A 85 20.49 3.13 1.91
CA SER A 85 19.89 2.09 1.07
C SER A 85 19.25 1.03 1.96
N HIS A 86 18.03 0.64 1.61
CA HIS A 86 17.28 -0.45 2.23
C HIS A 86 16.78 -1.38 1.13
N VAL A 87 17.27 -2.60 1.11
CA VAL A 87 16.99 -3.59 0.06
C VAL A 87 16.33 -4.80 0.68
N ASP A 88 15.12 -5.09 0.23
CA ASP A 88 14.40 -6.33 0.53
C ASP A 88 14.66 -7.33 -0.60
N LEU A 89 15.43 -8.37 -0.29
CA LEU A 89 15.52 -9.60 -1.07
C LEU A 89 14.49 -10.59 -0.52
N ARG A 90 14.13 -11.60 -1.31
CA ARG A 90 13.18 -12.64 -0.87
C ARG A 90 13.61 -13.31 0.45
N SER A 91 14.91 -13.56 0.62
CA SER A 91 15.50 -14.32 1.74
C SER A 91 16.21 -13.46 2.80
N ALA A 92 16.39 -12.16 2.54
CA ALA A 92 17.14 -11.26 3.42
C ALA A 92 16.72 -9.81 3.26
N THR A 93 17.00 -8.99 4.27
CA THR A 93 16.99 -7.53 4.16
C THR A 93 18.40 -7.00 4.39
N ILE A 94 18.84 -6.11 3.51
CA ILE A 94 20.14 -5.44 3.55
C ILE A 94 19.89 -3.95 3.80
N GLU A 95 20.50 -3.41 4.84
CA GLU A 95 20.50 -1.99 5.17
C GLU A 95 21.92 -1.45 5.06
N ALA A 96 22.10 -0.36 4.34
CA ALA A 96 23.40 0.26 4.17
C ALA A 96 23.33 1.77 4.36
N CYS A 97 24.36 2.35 4.98
CA CYS A 97 24.46 3.79 5.21
C CYS A 97 25.91 4.27 5.03
N VAL A 98 26.10 5.37 4.31
CA VAL A 98 27.38 6.07 4.22
C VAL A 98 27.47 7.09 5.36
N THR A 99 28.42 6.89 6.25
CA THR A 99 28.69 7.81 7.37
C THR A 99 29.22 9.16 6.88
N LYS A 100 29.19 10.18 7.75
CA LYS A 100 29.78 11.50 7.47
C LYS A 100 31.27 11.45 7.09
N ARG A 101 31.99 10.43 7.59
CA ARG A 101 33.42 10.18 7.27
C ARG A 101 33.61 9.38 5.97
N GLY A 102 32.55 9.06 5.24
CA GLY A 102 32.61 8.33 3.97
C GLY A 102 32.84 6.83 4.10
N LYS A 103 32.67 6.24 5.31
CA LYS A 103 32.67 4.78 5.51
C LYS A 103 31.28 4.23 5.28
N LEU A 104 31.17 3.13 4.52
CA LEU A 104 29.93 2.37 4.34
C LEU A 104 29.74 1.43 5.55
N LEU A 105 28.56 1.49 6.17
CA LEU A 105 28.06 0.51 7.13
C LEU A 105 27.02 -0.34 6.43
N VAL A 106 27.11 -1.67 6.57
CA VAL A 106 26.15 -2.62 6.00
C VAL A 106 25.70 -3.56 7.09
N SER A 107 24.40 -3.77 7.19
CA SER A 107 23.75 -4.76 8.03
C SER A 107 22.90 -5.66 7.16
N GLN A 108 23.00 -6.97 7.35
CA GLN A 108 22.17 -7.95 6.66
C GLN A 108 21.53 -8.86 7.69
N ARG A 109 20.22 -9.08 7.55
CA ARG A 109 19.46 -10.05 8.35
C ARG A 109 18.69 -10.98 7.43
N ASN A 110 18.55 -12.24 7.84
CA ASN A 110 17.65 -13.18 7.18
C ASN A 110 16.21 -12.72 7.41
N ALA A 111 15.40 -12.75 6.35
CA ALA A 111 14.01 -12.31 6.37
C ALA A 111 13.25 -13.01 5.23
N THR A 112 11.98 -13.35 5.45
CA THR A 112 11.12 -13.81 4.34
C THR A 112 10.30 -12.63 3.85
N ASN A 113 10.79 -11.96 2.80
CA ASN A 113 10.10 -10.81 2.23
C ASN A 113 9.23 -11.26 1.06
N VAL A 114 7.91 -11.21 1.24
CA VAL A 114 6.92 -11.42 0.18
C VAL A 114 6.28 -10.07 -0.12
N GLN A 115 6.68 -9.44 -1.21
CA GLN A 115 5.99 -8.25 -1.73
C GLN A 115 4.90 -8.72 -2.71
N PRO A 116 3.62 -8.33 -2.51
CA PRO A 116 2.60 -8.60 -3.51
C PRO A 116 2.97 -7.87 -4.80
N LEU A 117 2.97 -8.60 -5.91
CA LEU A 117 3.27 -8.06 -7.23
C LEU A 117 2.10 -7.24 -7.79
N SER A 118 0.93 -7.24 -7.14
CA SER A 118 -0.24 -6.53 -7.65
C SER A 118 -0.01 -5.02 -7.67
N HIS A 119 -0.17 -4.42 -8.85
CA HIS A 119 -0.07 -2.98 -9.04
C HIS A 119 -1.22 -2.25 -8.34
N ASP A 120 -2.41 -2.81 -8.47
CA ASP A 120 -3.54 -2.47 -7.63
C ASP A 120 -3.44 -3.25 -6.32
N ARG A 121 -3.42 -2.52 -5.21
CA ARG A 121 -4.01 -3.07 -3.99
C ARG A 121 -5.44 -3.44 -4.36
N VAL A 122 -5.72 -4.72 -4.54
CA VAL A 122 -7.10 -5.22 -4.48
C VAL A 122 -7.61 -4.67 -3.15
N ARG A 123 -8.39 -3.61 -3.23
CA ARG A 123 -8.93 -2.98 -2.03
C ARG A 123 -9.95 -4.00 -1.57
N ASP A 124 -9.57 -4.77 -0.57
CA ASP A 124 -10.51 -5.63 0.13
C ASP A 124 -11.59 -4.71 0.72
N ARG A 125 -12.70 -4.63 -0.01
CA ARG A 125 -13.84 -3.75 0.25
C ARG A 125 -14.86 -4.64 0.96
N PRO A 126 -15.13 -4.41 2.25
CA PRO A 126 -16.08 -5.24 2.99
C PRO A 126 -17.48 -5.32 2.37
N ILE A 127 -17.86 -4.31 1.59
CA ILE A 127 -19.14 -4.25 0.89
C ILE A 127 -18.90 -4.49 -0.61
N PRO A 128 -19.42 -5.59 -1.19
CA PRO A 128 -19.41 -5.83 -2.63
C PRO A 128 -20.10 -4.70 -3.43
N GLU A 129 -19.65 -4.45 -4.66
CA GLU A 129 -20.23 -3.40 -5.53
C GLU A 129 -21.68 -3.69 -5.97
N ASP A 130 -22.05 -4.97 -5.96
CA ASP A 130 -23.38 -5.51 -6.26
C ASP A 130 -24.28 -5.65 -5.02
N ALA A 131 -23.86 -5.16 -3.87
CA ALA A 131 -24.71 -5.16 -2.68
C ALA A 131 -26.02 -4.40 -2.96
N PRO A 132 -27.22 -5.02 -2.81
CA PRO A 132 -28.48 -4.44 -3.29
C PRO A 132 -28.82 -3.05 -2.75
N PHE A 133 -28.40 -2.75 -1.52
CA PHE A 133 -28.63 -1.44 -0.91
C PHE A 133 -27.84 -0.31 -1.60
N LEU A 134 -26.72 -0.62 -2.27
CA LEU A 134 -25.96 0.37 -3.01
C LEU A 134 -26.76 0.86 -4.23
N GLU A 135 -27.46 -0.04 -4.91
CA GLU A 135 -28.30 0.33 -6.05
C GLU A 135 -29.54 1.10 -5.57
N ALA A 136 -30.20 0.60 -4.51
CA ALA A 136 -31.36 1.27 -3.91
C ALA A 136 -31.05 2.71 -3.44
N LEU A 137 -29.83 2.97 -2.96
CA LEU A 137 -29.39 4.30 -2.53
C LEU A 137 -28.66 5.10 -3.64
N GLY A 138 -28.69 4.59 -4.87
CA GLY A 138 -28.16 5.25 -6.06
C GLY A 138 -26.63 5.32 -6.16
N VAL A 139 -25.90 4.51 -5.37
CA VAL A 139 -24.43 4.41 -5.36
C VAL A 139 -23.90 3.55 -6.51
N SER A 140 -24.56 2.43 -6.80
CA SER A 140 -24.26 1.55 -7.93
C SER A 140 -25.40 1.51 -8.95
N HIS A 141 -25.13 0.90 -10.09
CA HIS A 141 -26.10 0.51 -11.11
C HIS A 141 -25.55 -0.74 -11.80
N ASP A 142 -26.38 -1.77 -11.97
CA ASP A 142 -25.99 -3.05 -12.58
C ASP A 142 -24.74 -3.67 -11.92
N GLY A 143 -24.65 -3.58 -10.60
CA GLY A 143 -23.52 -4.12 -9.82
C GLY A 143 -22.20 -3.33 -9.94
N ILE A 144 -22.21 -2.16 -10.59
CA ILE A 144 -21.03 -1.32 -10.78
C ILE A 144 -21.21 0.01 -10.05
N VAL A 145 -20.23 0.43 -9.24
CA VAL A 145 -20.29 1.71 -8.53
C VAL A 145 -20.10 2.89 -9.49
N LYS A 146 -21.05 3.83 -9.47
CA LYS A 146 -21.03 5.01 -10.34
C LYS A 146 -19.76 5.84 -10.11
N PRO A 147 -19.12 6.39 -11.16
CA PRO A 147 -17.92 7.23 -11.01
C PRO A 147 -18.11 8.40 -10.02
N THR A 148 -19.29 9.02 -10.03
CA THR A 148 -19.69 10.12 -9.13
C THR A 148 -19.89 9.69 -7.68
N ALA A 149 -20.15 8.40 -7.43
CA ALA A 149 -20.42 7.85 -6.10
C ALA A 149 -19.20 7.17 -5.46
N GLN A 150 -18.06 7.11 -6.16
CA GLN A 150 -16.82 6.47 -5.68
C GLN A 150 -16.35 6.99 -4.32
N ARG A 151 -16.48 8.30 -4.05
CA ARG A 151 -16.14 8.87 -2.72
C ARG A 151 -17.06 8.31 -1.63
N LYS A 152 -18.36 8.23 -1.90
CA LYS A 152 -19.37 7.73 -0.97
C LYS A 152 -19.20 6.24 -0.71
N TYR A 153 -18.94 5.46 -1.75
CA TYR A 153 -18.66 4.04 -1.63
C TYR A 153 -17.40 3.74 -0.82
N ARG A 154 -16.33 4.55 -0.97
CA ARG A 154 -15.15 4.46 -0.09
C ARG A 154 -15.50 4.77 1.37
N GLN A 155 -16.33 5.78 1.63
CA GLN A 155 -16.78 6.14 2.98
C GLN A 155 -17.57 5.00 3.64
N ILE A 156 -18.49 4.37 2.89
CA ILE A 156 -19.25 3.20 3.36
C ILE A 156 -18.31 2.05 3.76
N ASN A 157 -17.35 1.72 2.89
CA ASN A 157 -16.41 0.63 3.17
C ASN A 157 -15.50 0.92 4.38
N GLU A 158 -15.03 2.17 4.54
CA GLU A 158 -14.21 2.53 5.69
C GLU A 158 -15.00 2.49 6.99
N PHE A 159 -16.25 2.96 6.98
CA PHE A 159 -17.14 2.83 8.12
C PHE A 159 -17.34 1.37 8.54
N VAL A 160 -17.55 0.46 7.58
CA VAL A 160 -17.72 -0.96 7.88
C VAL A 160 -16.46 -1.58 8.50
N ARG A 161 -15.25 -1.12 8.12
CA ARG A 161 -14.01 -1.55 8.80
C ARG A 161 -13.96 -1.09 10.24
N ILE A 162 -14.37 0.14 10.51
CA ILE A 162 -14.45 0.68 11.87
C ILE A 162 -15.47 -0.12 12.69
N LEU A 163 -16.62 -0.43 12.09
CA LEU A 163 -17.65 -1.26 12.71
C LEU A 163 -17.14 -2.67 13.03
N ASP A 164 -16.51 -3.35 12.07
CA ASP A 164 -15.89 -4.67 12.25
C ASP A 164 -14.89 -4.66 13.42
N ALA A 165 -13.99 -3.67 13.43
CA ALA A 165 -13.01 -3.52 14.51
C ALA A 165 -13.67 -3.27 15.87
N ALA A 166 -14.75 -2.49 15.93
CA ALA A 166 -15.48 -2.20 17.17
C ALA A 166 -16.31 -3.38 17.69
N LEU A 167 -16.70 -4.30 16.81
CA LEU A 167 -17.46 -5.51 17.17
C LEU A 167 -16.55 -6.69 17.54
N LYS A 168 -15.28 -6.70 17.11
CA LYS A 168 -14.29 -7.72 17.50
C LYS A 168 -14.17 -7.84 19.01
N GLY A 169 -14.27 -9.08 19.51
CA GLY A 169 -14.18 -9.38 20.93
C GLY A 169 -15.46 -9.16 21.73
N ARG A 170 -16.55 -8.69 21.10
CA ARG A 170 -17.87 -8.75 21.72
C ARG A 170 -18.41 -10.16 21.58
N PRO A 171 -18.86 -10.81 22.67
CA PRO A 171 -19.50 -12.11 22.57
C PRO A 171 -20.67 -11.98 21.59
N GLY A 172 -20.77 -12.91 20.63
CA GLY A 172 -21.96 -13.03 19.79
C GLY A 172 -23.15 -13.21 20.73
N SER A 173 -23.81 -12.10 21.05
CA SER A 173 -24.80 -12.06 22.11
C SER A 173 -25.91 -13.01 21.70
N ALA A 174 -26.20 -14.02 22.51
CA ALA A 174 -27.35 -14.89 22.32
C ALA A 174 -28.62 -14.02 22.28
N GLY A 175 -29.07 -13.64 21.08
CA GLY A 175 -30.13 -12.67 20.87
C GLY A 175 -29.96 -11.79 19.63
N THR A 176 -30.95 -10.92 19.41
CA THR A 176 -30.94 -9.95 18.29
C THR A 176 -30.25 -8.67 18.73
N LEU A 177 -29.17 -8.28 18.04
CA LEU A 177 -28.46 -7.04 18.28
C LEU A 177 -29.36 -5.84 17.99
N ARG A 178 -29.41 -4.86 18.90
CA ARG A 178 -30.18 -3.62 18.69
C ARG A 178 -29.20 -2.50 18.38
N VAL A 179 -29.35 -1.86 17.23
CA VAL A 179 -28.53 -0.73 16.79
C VAL A 179 -29.40 0.51 16.74
N LEU A 180 -28.93 1.59 17.34
CA LEU A 180 -29.54 2.92 17.27
C LEU A 180 -28.63 3.80 16.42
N ASP A 181 -29.15 4.30 15.30
CA ASP A 181 -28.45 5.20 14.39
C ASP A 181 -28.98 6.62 14.59
N LEU A 182 -28.10 7.53 15.05
CA LEU A 182 -28.44 8.91 15.38
C LEU A 182 -27.96 9.83 14.25
N GLY A 183 -28.88 10.59 13.65
CA GLY A 183 -28.63 11.41 12.47
C GLY A 183 -28.53 10.58 11.19
N CYS A 184 -29.50 9.68 10.96
CA CYS A 184 -29.39 8.69 9.88
C CYS A 184 -29.53 9.29 8.47
N VAL A 185 -30.14 10.47 8.31
CA VAL A 185 -30.31 11.21 7.04
C VAL A 185 -30.67 10.26 5.88
N ASN A 186 -29.79 10.08 4.89
CA ASN A 186 -30.01 9.24 3.70
C ASN A 186 -29.75 7.73 3.94
N ALA A 187 -29.57 7.32 5.19
CA ALA A 187 -29.43 5.95 5.66
C ALA A 187 -28.29 5.09 5.06
N TYR A 188 -27.31 5.69 4.37
CA TYR A 188 -26.18 4.94 3.77
C TYR A 188 -25.44 4.04 4.77
N LEU A 189 -25.11 4.57 5.95
CA LEU A 189 -24.40 3.84 6.98
C LEU A 189 -25.32 2.89 7.75
N THR A 190 -26.61 3.23 7.87
CA THR A 190 -27.65 2.36 8.42
C THR A 190 -27.74 1.07 7.61
N PHE A 191 -27.93 1.17 6.29
CA PHE A 191 -28.02 0.01 5.41
C PHE A 191 -26.71 -0.77 5.32
N ALA A 192 -25.55 -0.08 5.33
CA ALA A 192 -24.25 -0.74 5.39
C ALA A 192 -24.09 -1.57 6.67
N THR A 193 -24.54 -1.04 7.81
CA THR A 193 -24.53 -1.75 9.11
C THR A 193 -25.39 -3.00 9.05
N VAL A 194 -26.64 -2.89 8.59
CA VAL A 194 -27.56 -4.03 8.45
C VAL A 194 -26.97 -5.09 7.54
N HIS A 195 -26.52 -4.68 6.35
CA HIS A 195 -25.94 -5.58 5.36
C HIS A 195 -24.74 -6.33 5.94
N TYR A 196 -23.79 -5.62 6.55
CA TYR A 196 -22.60 -6.23 7.14
C TYR A 196 -22.94 -7.20 8.28
N LEU A 197 -23.85 -6.83 9.20
CA LEU A 197 -24.25 -7.70 10.31
C LEU A 197 -24.92 -8.98 9.81
N TRP A 198 -25.84 -8.88 8.85
CA TRP A 198 -26.52 -10.04 8.27
C TRP A 198 -25.56 -10.98 7.55
N GLN A 199 -24.62 -10.44 6.76
CA GLN A 199 -23.60 -11.25 6.08
C GLN A 199 -22.68 -12.00 7.07
N ASN A 200 -22.50 -11.47 8.28
CA ASN A 200 -21.74 -12.11 9.37
C ASN A 200 -22.63 -12.97 10.30
N GLY A 201 -23.86 -13.28 9.90
CA GLY A 201 -24.77 -14.14 10.68
C GLY A 201 -25.32 -13.49 11.95
N VAL A 202 -25.13 -12.18 12.13
CA VAL A 202 -25.62 -11.44 13.30
C VAL A 202 -27.04 -10.95 13.01
N ARG A 203 -28.01 -11.50 13.74
CA ARG A 203 -29.39 -10.97 13.73
C ARG A 203 -29.38 -9.59 14.37
N CYS A 204 -29.92 -8.60 13.68
CA CYS A 204 -30.03 -7.25 14.20
C CYS A 204 -31.37 -6.58 13.90
N THR A 205 -31.73 -5.63 14.75
CA THR A 205 -32.76 -4.62 14.51
C THR A 205 -32.09 -3.27 14.56
N VAL A 206 -32.42 -2.40 13.61
CA VAL A 206 -31.82 -1.07 13.50
C VAL A 206 -32.93 -0.03 13.55
N THR A 207 -32.77 0.96 14.41
CA THR A 207 -33.66 2.11 14.52
C THR A 207 -32.87 3.36 14.14
N GLY A 208 -33.30 4.06 13.10
CA GLY A 208 -32.76 5.37 12.74
C GLY A 208 -33.57 6.49 13.40
N VAL A 209 -32.89 7.50 13.91
CA VAL A 209 -33.45 8.75 14.44
C VAL A 209 -32.76 9.90 13.74
N ASP A 210 -33.51 10.84 13.19
CA ASP A 210 -33.01 12.06 12.53
C ASP A 210 -33.81 13.28 13.00
#